data_AF-A0A5C5WVU6-F1
#
_entry.id   AF-A0A5C5WVU6-F1
#
_cell.length_a   1.000
_cell.length_b   1.000
_cell.length_c   1.000
_cell.angle_alpha   90.00
_cell.angle_beta   90.00
_cell.angle_gamma   90.00
#
_symmetry.space_group_name_H-M   'P 1'
#
loop_
_entity.id
_entity.type
_entity.pdbx_description
1 polymer ?
#
loop_
_entity_poly.entity_id
_entity_poly.type
_entity_poly.pdbx_seq_one_letter_code
_entity_poly.pdbx_strand_id
1 'polypeptide(L)'
;MSNPTNRIASSSAAYRPSRRRGGYAMLIVLIVVLSTSALAATQMRYLEAAARIERARLNTESYSSGPLTVLSIAINRVYTGDPPTSGSYQYSHTVGANTTLYRIDYVRNVDAWTVTADPDPTASTLPLLPASF
;
A
#
# COMPACT_ATOMS: atom_id res chain seq x y z
N MET A 1 -30.95 94.94 29.67
CA MET A 1 -29.84 94.15 30.29
C MET A 1 -30.51 93.18 31.25
N SER A 2 -30.44 91.86 31.18
CA SER A 2 -29.70 90.90 30.37
C SER A 2 -30.33 89.54 30.70
N ASN A 3 -30.74 88.80 29.67
CA ASN A 3 -31.21 87.42 29.74
C ASN A 3 -30.02 86.50 30.07
N PRO A 4 -30.20 85.45 30.89
CA PRO A 4 -29.63 84.17 30.50
C PRO A 4 -30.67 83.03 30.67
N THR A 5 -31.12 82.42 29.57
CA THR A 5 -30.48 81.27 28.88
C THR A 5 -30.54 79.95 29.66
N ASN A 6 -31.71 79.32 29.60
CA ASN A 6 -31.96 77.96 29.12
C ASN A 6 -30.73 77.06 28.84
N ARG A 7 -30.59 75.92 29.52
CA ARG A 7 -30.45 74.59 28.88
C ARG A 7 -30.37 73.45 29.91
N ILE A 8 -31.43 72.66 29.95
CA ILE A 8 -31.44 71.30 30.50
C ILE A 8 -30.61 70.43 29.55
N ALA A 9 -29.45 69.97 30.01
CA ALA A 9 -28.62 69.04 29.25
C ALA A 9 -29.14 67.60 29.47
N SER A 10 -30.03 67.16 28.58
CA SER A 10 -30.36 65.75 28.42
C SER A 10 -29.12 65.00 27.92
N SER A 11 -28.49 64.22 28.79
CA SER A 11 -27.40 63.31 28.43
C SER A 11 -27.96 62.17 27.58
N SER A 12 -27.96 62.35 26.25
CA SER A 12 -28.22 61.28 25.30
C SER A 12 -27.00 60.37 25.24
N ALA A 13 -27.10 59.18 25.84
CA ALA A 13 -26.13 58.11 25.67
C ALA A 13 -26.01 57.77 24.19
N ALA A 14 -24.88 58.12 23.57
CA ALA A 14 -24.58 57.78 22.20
C ALA A 14 -24.43 56.26 22.06
N TYR A 15 -25.43 55.60 21.46
CA TYR A 15 -25.32 54.23 20.99
C TYR A 15 -24.21 54.15 19.94
N ARG A 16 -23.04 53.64 20.33
CA ARG A 16 -21.96 53.30 19.39
C ARG A 16 -22.27 51.93 18.79
N PRO A 17 -22.62 51.83 17.49
CA PRO A 17 -22.79 50.52 16.86
C PRO A 17 -21.44 49.80 16.87
N SER A 18 -21.40 48.64 17.52
CA SER A 18 -20.24 47.76 17.49
C SER A 18 -19.99 47.32 16.05
N ARG A 19 -18.87 47.77 15.47
CA ARG A 19 -18.44 47.34 14.13
C ARG A 19 -18.24 45.83 14.17
N ARG A 20 -19.02 45.09 13.37
CA ARG A 20 -18.98 43.63 13.21
C ARG A 20 -17.63 43.17 12.62
N ARG A 21 -16.58 43.12 13.45
CA ARG A 21 -15.25 42.58 13.09
C ARG A 21 -15.22 41.04 13.10
N GLY A 22 -16.22 40.38 13.69
CA GLY A 22 -16.31 38.93 13.78
C GLY A 22 -16.48 38.22 12.43
N GLY A 23 -17.11 38.86 11.43
CA GLY A 23 -17.35 38.25 10.12
C GLY A 23 -16.07 37.99 9.32
N TYR A 24 -15.15 38.96 9.31
CA TYR A 24 -13.86 38.81 8.63
C TYR A 24 -12.92 37.83 9.34
N ALA A 25 -12.92 37.85 10.68
CA ALA A 25 -12.16 36.87 11.46
C ALA A 25 -12.63 35.43 11.16
N MET A 26 -13.94 35.22 11.03
CA MET A 26 -14.49 33.91 10.69
C MET A 26 -14.14 33.47 9.26
N LEU A 27 -14.13 34.40 8.29
CA LEU A 27 -13.68 34.12 6.91
C LEU A 27 -12.21 33.71 6.85
N ILE A 28 -11.34 34.39 7.59
CA ILE A 28 -9.91 34.05 7.64
C ILE A 28 -9.73 32.64 8.23
N VAL A 29 -10.42 32.32 9.31
CA VAL A 29 -10.38 30.98 9.90
C VAL A 29 -10.89 29.93 8.92
N LEU A 30 -11.98 30.20 8.21
CA LEU A 30 -12.52 29.29 7.20
C LEU A 30 -11.51 29.01 6.08
N ILE A 31 -10.84 30.05 5.56
CA ILE A 31 -9.82 29.92 4.52
C ILE A 31 -8.63 29.07 5.03
N VAL A 32 -8.19 29.31 6.26
CA VAL A 32 -7.08 28.55 6.86
C VAL A 32 -7.45 27.07 7.03
N VAL A 33 -8.67 26.77 7.50
CA VAL A 33 -9.16 25.38 7.66
C VAL A 33 -9.31 24.68 6.31
N LEU A 34 -9.85 25.37 5.29
CA LEU A 34 -9.96 24.82 3.94
C LEU A 34 -8.59 24.56 3.30
N SER A 35 -7.64 25.47 3.51
CA SER A 35 -6.29 25.33 2.93
C SER A 35 -5.51 24.19 3.58
N THR A 36 -5.59 24.07 4.92
CA THR A 36 -4.90 23.00 5.65
C THR A 36 -5.51 21.63 5.36
N SER A 37 -6.84 21.52 5.29
CA SER A 37 -7.52 20.27 4.90
C SER A 37 -7.24 19.87 3.45
N ALA A 38 -7.21 20.82 2.52
CA ALA A 38 -6.84 20.56 1.13
C ALA A 38 -5.40 20.02 1.00
N LEU A 39 -4.45 20.63 1.73
CA LEU A 39 -3.05 20.19 1.74
C LEU A 39 -2.89 18.80 2.40
N ALA A 40 -3.61 18.54 3.49
CA ALA A 40 -3.61 17.20 4.10
C ALA A 40 -4.19 16.15 3.13
N ALA A 41 -5.28 16.46 2.44
CA ALA A 41 -5.92 15.55 1.51
C ALA A 41 -5.02 15.23 0.30
N THR A 42 -4.29 16.21 -0.24
CA THR A 42 -3.35 15.95 -1.33
C THR A 42 -2.18 15.09 -0.87
N GLN A 43 -1.59 15.38 0.28
CA GLN A 43 -0.49 14.57 0.84
C GLN A 43 -0.93 13.13 1.10
N MET A 44 -2.13 12.90 1.65
CA MET A 44 -2.66 11.54 1.84
C MET A 44 -2.81 10.79 0.52
N ARG A 45 -3.31 11.45 -0.53
CA ARG A 45 -3.44 10.84 -1.87
C ARG A 45 -2.08 10.49 -2.48
N TYR A 46 -1.08 11.36 -2.30
CA TYR A 46 0.28 11.08 -2.77
C TYR A 46 0.90 9.88 -2.05
N LEU A 47 0.75 9.80 -0.73
CA LEU A 47 1.26 8.66 0.05
C LEU A 47 0.57 7.35 -0.35
N GLU A 48 -0.75 7.37 -0.56
CA GLU A 48 -1.50 6.19 -1.00
C GLU A 48 -1.06 5.73 -2.39
N ALA A 49 -0.87 6.66 -3.32
CA ALA A 49 -0.37 6.35 -4.66
C ALA A 49 1.04 5.75 -4.61
N ALA A 50 1.94 6.36 -3.83
CA ALA A 50 3.29 5.84 -3.64
C ALA A 50 3.30 4.42 -3.03
N ALA A 51 2.47 4.17 -2.02
CA ALA A 51 2.35 2.86 -1.39
C ALA A 51 1.82 1.80 -2.37
N ARG A 52 0.89 2.15 -3.26
CA ARG A 52 0.39 1.24 -4.31
C ARG A 52 1.48 0.86 -5.30
N ILE A 53 2.28 1.84 -5.74
CA ILE A 53 3.42 1.61 -6.64
C ILE A 53 4.45 0.70 -5.97
N GLU A 54 4.81 0.98 -4.72
CA GLU A 54 5.82 0.18 -4.02
C GLU A 54 5.34 -1.25 -3.77
N ARG A 55 4.06 -1.45 -3.44
CA ARG A 55 3.48 -2.80 -3.35
C ARG A 55 3.53 -3.55 -4.68
N ALA A 56 3.23 -2.87 -5.80
CA ALA A 56 3.32 -3.50 -7.12
C ALA A 56 4.76 -3.89 -7.45
N ARG A 57 5.74 -3.03 -7.12
CA ARG A 57 7.17 -3.32 -7.27
C ARG A 57 7.57 -4.54 -6.45
N LEU A 58 7.23 -4.56 -5.17
CA LEU A 58 7.54 -5.67 -4.25
C LEU A 58 6.89 -6.99 -4.69
N ASN A 59 5.65 -6.96 -5.16
CA ASN A 59 4.98 -8.16 -5.68
C ASN A 59 5.68 -8.70 -6.93
N THR A 60 6.13 -7.81 -7.82
CA THR A 60 6.87 -8.19 -9.04
C THR A 60 8.22 -8.78 -8.68
N GLU A 61 8.95 -8.14 -7.77
CA GLU A 61 10.25 -8.61 -7.28
C GLU A 61 10.11 -9.97 -6.58
N SER A 62 9.10 -10.14 -5.72
CA SER A 62 8.78 -11.43 -5.08
C SER A 62 8.43 -12.52 -6.08
N TYR A 63 7.72 -12.19 -7.16
CA TYR A 63 7.40 -13.15 -8.22
C TYR A 63 8.65 -13.54 -9.02
N SER A 64 9.53 -12.58 -9.30
CA SER A 64 10.78 -12.83 -10.03
C SER A 64 11.79 -13.62 -9.22
N SER A 65 11.87 -13.38 -7.91
CA SER A 65 12.85 -14.00 -7.01
C SER A 65 12.39 -15.35 -6.46
N GLY A 66 11.09 -15.57 -6.30
CA GLY A 66 10.54 -16.80 -5.74
C GLY A 66 10.20 -17.84 -6.80
N PRO A 67 8.97 -17.84 -7.35
CA PRO A 67 8.47 -18.87 -8.26
C PRO A 67 9.39 -19.17 -9.45
N LEU A 68 9.94 -18.15 -10.12
CA LEU A 68 10.82 -18.35 -11.28
C LEU A 68 12.14 -19.03 -10.91
N THR A 69 12.74 -18.65 -9.77
CA THR A 69 13.96 -19.29 -9.28
C THR A 69 13.69 -20.75 -8.95
N VAL A 70 12.60 -21.04 -8.24
CA VAL A 70 12.21 -22.42 -7.91
C VAL A 70 11.94 -23.24 -9.18
N LEU A 71 11.23 -22.65 -10.15
CA LEU A 71 10.99 -23.28 -11.45
C LEU A 71 12.31 -23.58 -12.18
N SER A 72 13.27 -22.66 -12.18
CA SER A 72 14.57 -22.87 -12.81
C SER A 72 15.36 -24.02 -12.17
N ILE A 73 15.28 -24.15 -10.83
CA ILE A 73 15.89 -25.25 -10.09
C ILE A 73 15.20 -26.57 -10.45
N ALA A 74 13.87 -26.58 -10.48
CA ALA A 74 13.07 -27.74 -10.83
C ALA A 74 13.37 -28.23 -12.26
N ILE A 75 13.49 -27.32 -13.22
CA ILE A 75 13.89 -27.62 -14.60
C ILE A 75 15.33 -28.14 -14.65
N ASN A 76 16.25 -27.55 -13.88
CA ASN A 76 17.63 -28.02 -13.81
C ASN A 76 17.72 -29.48 -13.35
N ARG A 77 16.87 -29.91 -12.40
CA ARG A 77 16.81 -31.32 -11.98
C ARG A 77 16.43 -32.25 -13.12
N VAL A 78 15.50 -31.87 -13.99
CA VAL A 78 15.12 -32.70 -15.17
C VAL A 78 16.30 -32.88 -16.12
N TYR A 79 17.18 -31.89 -16.23
CA TYR A 79 18.39 -32.03 -17.04
C TYR A 79 19.41 -33.02 -16.44
N THR A 80 19.37 -33.27 -15.13
CA THR A 80 20.25 -34.27 -14.50
C THR A 80 19.77 -35.71 -14.67
N GLY A 81 18.47 -35.90 -14.90
CA GLY A 81 17.82 -37.18 -15.05
C GLY A 81 16.32 -37.01 -15.20
N ASP A 82 15.66 -37.97 -15.86
CA ASP A 82 14.21 -37.97 -15.99
C ASP A 82 13.56 -38.37 -14.66
N PRO A 83 12.52 -37.65 -14.19
CA PRO A 83 11.73 -38.08 -13.07
C PRO A 83 11.17 -39.50 -13.32
N PRO A 84 11.23 -40.42 -12.34
CA PRO A 84 10.80 -41.81 -12.55
C PRO A 84 9.30 -41.93 -12.83
N THR A 85 8.50 -41.02 -12.27
CA THR A 85 7.05 -40.93 -12.47
C THR A 85 6.61 -39.48 -12.44
N SER A 86 5.48 -39.16 -13.06
CA SER A 86 4.81 -37.88 -12.80
C SER A 86 4.42 -37.80 -11.32
N GLY A 87 4.70 -36.67 -10.68
CA GLY A 87 4.54 -36.52 -9.25
C GLY A 87 4.82 -35.11 -8.76
N SER A 88 4.36 -34.86 -7.54
CA SER A 88 4.49 -33.58 -6.86
C SER A 88 5.57 -33.68 -5.79
N TYR A 89 6.46 -32.69 -5.75
CA TYR A 89 7.53 -32.57 -4.77
C TYR A 89 7.42 -31.25 -4.01
N GLN A 90 7.97 -31.22 -2.80
CA GLN A 90 8.13 -29.98 -2.06
C GLN A 90 9.52 -29.38 -2.24
N TYR A 91 9.57 -28.05 -2.22
CA TYR A 91 10.81 -27.29 -2.19
C TYR A 91 10.64 -26.02 -1.34
N SER A 92 11.46 -25.88 -0.32
CA SER A 92 11.52 -24.65 0.48
C SER A 92 12.49 -23.67 -0.16
N HIS A 93 12.01 -22.47 -0.49
CA HIS A 93 12.85 -21.41 -1.02
C HIS A 93 12.86 -20.22 -0.07
N THR A 94 14.06 -19.79 0.31
CA THR A 94 14.27 -18.70 1.26
C THR A 94 14.81 -17.48 0.53
N VAL A 95 14.08 -16.37 0.58
CA VAL A 95 14.51 -15.07 0.04
C VAL A 95 14.66 -14.11 1.23
N GLY A 96 15.90 -13.74 1.54
CA GLY A 96 16.21 -12.97 2.75
C GLY A 96 15.84 -13.73 4.02
N ALA A 97 14.89 -13.19 4.81
CA ALA A 97 14.38 -13.83 6.02
C ALA A 97 13.08 -14.63 5.82
N ASN A 98 12.49 -14.57 4.62
CA ASN A 98 11.20 -15.20 4.34
C ASN A 98 11.40 -16.54 3.64
N THR A 99 11.00 -17.63 4.30
CA THR A 99 10.94 -18.96 3.71
C THR A 99 9.54 -19.24 3.21
N THR A 100 9.41 -19.54 1.92
CA THR A 100 8.15 -19.94 1.29
C THR A 100 8.27 -21.38 0.82
N LEU A 101 7.22 -22.17 1.06
CA LEU A 101 7.14 -23.55 0.61
C LEU A 101 6.47 -23.60 -0.75
N TYR A 102 7.06 -24.34 -1.69
CA TYR A 102 6.57 -24.52 -3.04
C TYR A 102 6.23 -25.98 -3.30
N ARG A 103 5.15 -26.19 -4.03
CA ARG A 103 4.84 -27.45 -4.70
C ARG A 103 5.39 -27.40 -6.12
N ILE A 104 6.15 -28.41 -6.48
CA ILE A 104 6.70 -28.60 -7.82
C ILE A 104 6.02 -29.83 -8.42
N ASP A 105 5.29 -29.63 -9.51
CA ASP A 105 4.59 -30.72 -10.19
C ASP A 105 5.33 -31.06 -11.49
N TYR A 106 5.72 -32.33 -11.63
CA TYR A 106 6.26 -32.88 -12.87
C TYR A 106 5.19 -33.71 -13.55
N VAL A 107 4.79 -33.30 -14.75
CA VAL A 107 3.79 -34.00 -15.56
C VAL A 107 4.41 -34.36 -16.89
N ARG A 108 4.45 -35.66 -17.21
CA ARG A 108 4.93 -36.13 -18.53
C ARG A 108 3.80 -35.99 -19.55
N ASN A 109 4.05 -35.22 -20.59
CA ASN A 109 3.13 -35.03 -21.71
C ASN A 109 3.77 -35.59 -22.99
N VAL A 110 3.44 -36.84 -23.31
CA VAL A 110 3.95 -37.63 -24.46
C VAL A 110 5.49 -37.68 -24.47
N ASP A 111 6.13 -36.68 -25.08
CA ASP A 111 7.59 -36.62 -25.29
C ASP A 111 8.28 -35.54 -24.44
N ALA A 112 7.53 -34.74 -23.67
CA ALA A 112 8.08 -33.63 -22.89
C ALA A 112 7.63 -33.64 -21.43
N TRP A 113 8.48 -33.15 -20.53
CA TRP A 113 8.12 -32.87 -19.15
C TRP A 113 7.60 -31.44 -19.01
N THR A 114 6.40 -31.32 -18.45
CA THR A 114 5.86 -30.04 -17.99
C THR A 114 6.19 -29.92 -16.51
N VAL A 115 6.81 -28.81 -16.13
CA VAL A 115 7.21 -28.50 -14.75
C VAL A 115 6.49 -27.24 -14.32
N THR A 116 5.76 -27.30 -13.22
CA THR A 116 5.15 -26.12 -12.59
C THR A 116 5.66 -25.96 -11.17
N ALA A 117 5.78 -24.73 -10.70
CA ALA A 117 6.24 -24.41 -9.36
C ALA A 117 5.34 -23.33 -8.76
N ASP A 118 4.51 -23.72 -7.80
CA ASP A 118 3.53 -22.83 -7.17
C ASP A 118 3.74 -22.78 -5.66
N PRO A 119 3.59 -21.61 -5.02
CA PRO A 119 3.66 -21.50 -3.57
C PRO A 119 2.46 -22.24 -2.95
N ASP A 120 2.75 -23.23 -2.12
CA ASP A 120 1.73 -24.07 -1.47
C ASP A 120 2.17 -24.42 -0.03
N PRO A 121 1.51 -23.86 1.00
CA PRO A 121 1.85 -24.15 2.39
C PRO A 121 1.52 -25.60 2.80
N THR A 122 0.68 -26.30 2.02
CA THR A 122 0.31 -27.70 2.27
C THR A 122 1.25 -28.70 1.60
N ALA A 123 2.23 -28.24 0.82
CA ALA A 123 3.22 -29.10 0.18
C ALA A 123 4.12 -29.85 1.18
N SER A 124 4.06 -29.53 2.49
CA SER A 124 4.90 -30.14 3.52
C SER A 124 4.76 -31.67 3.62
N THR A 125 3.64 -32.21 3.16
CA THR A 125 3.35 -33.65 3.13
C THR A 125 3.91 -34.36 1.89
N LEU A 126 4.42 -33.60 0.90
CA LEU A 126 4.97 -34.14 -0.34
C LEU A 126 6.43 -34.58 -0.14
N PRO A 127 6.93 -35.52 -0.96
CA PRO A 127 8.35 -35.88 -0.95
C PRO A 127 9.21 -34.66 -1.27
N LEU A 128 10.37 -34.53 -0.61
CA LEU A 128 11.32 -33.47 -0.93
C LEU A 128 11.84 -33.63 -2.37
N LEU A 129 11.99 -32.50 -3.07
CA LEU A 129 12.64 -32.47 -4.37
C LEU A 129 14.08 -32.99 -4.22
N PRO A 130 14.47 -34.07 -4.93
CA PRO A 130 15.83 -34.60 -4.84
C PRO A 130 16.84 -33.65 -5.51
N ALA A 131 18.12 -33.81 -5.15
CA ALA A 131 19.21 -33.04 -5.75
C ALA A 131 19.48 -33.45 -7.22
N SER A 132 19.05 -34.63 -7.63
CA SER A 132 19.08 -35.13 -9.00
C SER A 132 18.05 -36.24 -9.13
N PHE A 133 17.61 -36.52 -10.36
CA PHE A 133 16.79 -37.68 -10.66
C PHE A 133 17.64 -38.84 -11.17
#